data_AF-X0XM06-F1
#
_entry.id   AF-X0XM06-F1
#
_cell.length_a   1.000
_cell.length_b   1.000
_cell.length_c   1.000
_cell.angle_alpha   90.00
_cell.angle_beta   90.00
_cell.angle_gamma   90.00
#
_symmetry.space_group_name_H-M   'P 1'
#
loop_
_entity.id
_entity.type
_entity.pdbx_description
1 polymer ?
#
loop_
_entity_poly.entity_id
_entity_poly.type
_entity_poly.pdbx_seq_one_letter_code
_entity_poly.pdbx_strand_id
1 'polypeptide(L)'
;AKIAVFVNMLEQLDVAGEVAPIVERVFAESGLEEAFQVAGADGKNALENVNELINAASLYGQQAEQPSLSDYLQQVALFSDVDAYDTAADRVALITLHTAKGLEFENVFIVGLEDGLLP
;
A
#
# COMPACT_ATOMS: atom_id res chain seq x y z
N ALA A 1 14.70 26.72 13.26
CA ALA A 1 13.42 26.44 13.96
C ALA A 1 12.76 25.17 13.41
N LYS A 2 12.19 25.16 12.19
CA LYS A 2 11.46 24.00 11.65
C LYS A 2 12.27 22.71 11.51
N ILE A 3 13.53 22.79 11.05
CA ILE A 3 14.40 21.61 10.92
C ILE A 3 14.65 20.95 12.29
N ALA A 4 14.88 21.74 13.34
CA ALA A 4 15.10 21.20 14.68
C ALA A 4 13.85 20.49 15.23
N VAL A 5 12.65 21.01 14.93
CA VAL A 5 11.38 20.35 15.28
C VAL A 5 11.25 19.01 14.55
N PHE A 6 11.56 18.99 13.25
CA PHE A 6 11.52 17.76 12.45
C PHE A 6 12.54 16.70 12.92
N VAL A 7 13.78 17.12 13.24
CA VAL A 7 14.80 16.22 13.78
C VAL A 7 14.36 15.66 15.13
N ASN A 8 13.86 16.49 16.04
CA ASN A 8 13.34 16.01 17.33
C ASN A 8 12.18 15.02 17.16
N MET A 9 11.27 15.26 16.21
CA MET A 9 10.19 14.32 15.89
C MET A 9 10.75 12.95 15.45
N LEU A 10 11.74 12.93 14.55
CA LEU A 10 12.38 11.69 14.13
C LEU A 10 13.15 10.98 15.24
N GLU A 11 13.85 11.73 16.09
CA GLU A 11 14.59 11.18 17.24
C GLU A 11 13.66 10.61 18.32
N GLN A 12 12.45 11.16 18.46
CA GLN A 12 11.44 10.70 19.41
C GLN A 12 10.55 9.59 18.87
N LEU A 13 10.64 9.30 17.57
CA LEU A 13 9.82 8.27 16.94
C LEU A 13 10.24 6.89 17.45
N ASP A 14 9.45 6.36 18.38
CA ASP A 14 9.63 5.02 18.90
C ASP A 14 8.94 3.99 17.99
N VAL A 15 9.76 3.18 17.33
CA VAL A 15 9.34 2.10 16.42
C VAL A 15 9.27 0.74 17.11
N ALA A 16 9.23 0.70 18.45
CA ALA A 16 8.95 -0.52 19.19
C ALA A 16 7.46 -0.82 19.25
N GLY A 17 7.13 -2.12 19.22
CA GLY A 17 5.78 -2.65 19.37
C GLY A 17 5.22 -3.25 18.09
N GLU A 18 3.90 -3.36 18.04
CA GLU A 18 3.16 -3.90 16.91
C GLU A 18 3.17 -2.93 15.73
N VAL A 19 3.14 -3.47 14.50
CA VAL A 19 3.26 -2.68 13.26
C VAL A 19 2.14 -1.66 13.11
N ALA A 20 0.88 -2.05 13.33
CA ALA A 20 -0.27 -1.15 13.17
C ALA A 20 -0.19 0.08 14.11
N PRO A 21 0.04 -0.07 15.42
CA PRO A 21 0.28 1.08 16.31
C PRO A 21 1.46 1.97 15.92
N ILE A 22 2.50 1.41 15.31
CA ILE A 22 3.62 2.21 14.77
C ILE A 22 3.14 3.05 13.59
N VAL A 23 2.41 2.46 12.64
CA VAL A 23 1.87 3.18 11.47
C VAL A 23 0.89 4.28 11.90
N GLU A 24 -0.03 3.99 12.82
CA GLU A 24 -0.97 4.98 13.39
C GLU A 24 -0.23 6.16 14.03
N ARG A 25 0.78 5.87 14.86
CA ARG A 25 1.58 6.89 15.54
C ARG A 25 2.36 7.75 14.55
N VAL A 26 3.00 7.15 13.55
CA VAL A 26 3.68 7.91 12.47
C VAL A 26 2.69 8.79 11.73
N PHE A 27 1.50 8.29 11.41
CA PHE A 27 0.49 9.05 10.67
C PHE A 27 0.01 10.29 11.44
N ALA A 28 -0.23 10.14 12.75
CA ALA A 28 -0.64 11.23 13.62
C ALA A 28 0.53 12.20 13.91
N GLU A 29 1.68 11.70 14.38
CA GLU A 29 2.80 12.55 14.82
C GLU A 29 3.51 13.28 13.68
N SER A 30 3.43 12.77 12.45
CA SER A 30 3.96 13.46 11.26
C SER A 30 3.12 14.67 10.83
N GLY A 31 1.89 14.80 11.35
CA GLY A 31 0.94 15.83 10.95
C GLY A 31 0.21 15.53 9.63
N LEU A 32 0.36 14.32 9.09
CA LEU A 32 -0.29 13.91 7.85
C LEU A 32 -1.81 13.77 8.02
N GLU A 33 -2.25 13.33 9.19
CA GLU A 33 -3.67 13.20 9.49
C GLU A 33 -4.38 14.56 9.38
N GLU A 34 -3.88 15.60 10.07
CA GLU A 34 -4.47 16.93 9.98
C GLU A 34 -4.36 17.50 8.56
N ALA A 35 -3.24 17.25 7.87
CA ALA A 35 -3.04 17.70 6.49
C ALA A 35 -4.09 17.11 5.54
N PHE A 36 -4.45 15.83 5.70
CA PHE A 36 -5.46 15.18 4.86
C PHE A 36 -6.88 15.60 5.23
N GLN A 37 -7.18 15.81 6.52
CA GLN A 37 -8.51 16.29 6.94
C GLN A 37 -8.91 17.62 6.31
N VAL A 38 -7.94 18.52 6.04
CA VAL A 38 -8.20 19.83 5.43
C VAL A 38 -8.07 19.85 3.89
N ALA A 39 -7.69 18.72 3.28
CA ALA A 39 -7.43 18.61 1.83
C ALA A 39 -8.68 18.30 0.98
N GLY A 40 -9.89 18.34 1.56
CA GLY A 40 -11.14 18.14 0.83
C GLY A 40 -11.34 16.69 0.36
N ALA A 41 -11.85 16.49 -0.86
CA ALA A 41 -12.20 15.17 -1.38
C ALA A 41 -10.97 14.24 -1.53
N ASP A 42 -9.84 14.77 -2.02
CA ASP A 42 -8.59 14.01 -2.15
C ASP A 42 -8.04 13.59 -0.78
N GLY A 43 -8.18 14.48 0.21
CA GLY A 43 -7.83 14.20 1.60
C GLY A 43 -8.66 13.07 2.21
N LYS A 44 -9.96 13.03 1.92
CA LYS A 44 -10.83 11.93 2.36
C LYS A 44 -10.36 10.58 1.78
N ASN A 45 -10.08 10.53 0.49
CA ASN A 45 -9.57 9.31 -0.15
C ASN A 45 -8.21 8.89 0.45
N ALA A 46 -7.34 9.86 0.75
CA ALA A 46 -6.06 9.58 1.39
C ALA A 46 -6.22 9.00 2.81
N LEU A 47 -7.16 9.53 3.61
CA LEU A 47 -7.51 8.99 4.93
C LEU A 47 -8.04 7.56 4.84
N GLU A 48 -8.92 7.26 3.88
CA GLU A 48 -9.42 5.91 3.63
C GLU A 48 -8.27 4.95 3.27
N ASN A 49 -7.37 5.36 2.38
CA ASN A 49 -6.20 4.56 2.00
C ASN A 49 -5.25 4.27 3.18
N VAL A 50 -5.02 5.25 4.05
CA VAL A 50 -4.17 5.06 5.24
C VAL A 50 -4.85 4.14 6.26
N ASN A 51 -6.17 4.23 6.43
CA ASN A 51 -6.91 3.29 7.28
C ASN A 51 -6.80 1.84 6.75
N GLU A 52 -6.85 1.65 5.43
CA GLU A 52 -6.59 0.33 4.83
C GLU A 52 -5.16 -0.16 5.08
N LEU A 53 -4.17 0.73 5.01
CA LEU A 53 -2.78 0.40 5.36
C LEU A 53 -2.65 -0.05 6.83
N ILE A 54 -3.31 0.65 7.76
CA ILE A 54 -3.33 0.29 9.19
C ILE A 54 -4.00 -1.07 9.39
N ASN A 55 -5.14 -1.31 8.73
CA ASN A 55 -5.83 -2.59 8.78
C ASN A 55 -4.96 -3.74 8.23
N ALA A 56 -4.27 -3.53 7.12
CA ALA A 56 -3.34 -4.51 6.56
C ALA A 56 -2.17 -4.81 7.50
N ALA A 57 -1.61 -3.79 8.15
CA ALA A 57 -0.58 -3.96 9.18
C ALA A 57 -1.07 -4.73 10.41
N SER A 58 -2.34 -4.52 10.82
CA SER A 58 -2.97 -5.25 11.91
C SER A 58 -3.17 -6.72 11.55
N LEU A 59 -3.64 -7.00 10.33
CA LEU A 59 -3.80 -8.36 9.83
C LEU A 59 -2.45 -9.11 9.76
N TYR A 60 -1.40 -8.44 9.29
CA TYR A 60 -0.04 -8.99 9.32
C TYR A 60 0.37 -9.39 10.74
N GLY A 61 0.15 -8.50 11.73
CA GLY A 61 0.47 -8.77 13.13
C GLY A 61 -0.25 -9.99 13.71
N GLN A 62 -1.47 -10.27 13.26
CA GLN A 62 -2.26 -11.43 13.69
C GLN A 62 -1.82 -12.75 13.03
N GLN A 63 -1.21 -12.69 11.85
CA GLN A 63 -0.84 -13.87 11.06
C GLN A 63 0.62 -14.30 11.24
N ALA A 64 1.52 -13.36 11.54
CA ALA A 64 2.93 -13.65 11.69
C ALA A 64 3.24 -14.33 13.05
N GLU A 65 4.09 -15.37 13.05
CA GLU A 65 4.54 -16.01 14.30
C GLU A 65 5.43 -15.09 15.14
N GLN A 66 6.25 -14.28 14.48
CA GLN A 66 7.13 -13.28 15.09
C GLN A 66 7.01 -11.98 14.28
N PRO A 67 5.96 -11.18 14.50
CA PRO A 67 5.76 -9.95 13.74
C PRO A 67 6.88 -8.96 14.00
N SER A 68 7.44 -8.39 12.94
CA SER A 68 8.41 -7.30 13.03
C SER A 68 8.13 -6.24 11.96
N LEU A 69 8.42 -4.97 12.29
CA LEU A 69 8.27 -3.88 11.33
C LEU A 69 9.17 -4.09 10.09
N SER A 70 10.39 -4.60 10.30
CA SER A 70 11.33 -4.84 9.19
C SER A 70 10.80 -5.89 8.22
N ASP A 71 10.26 -6.99 8.73
CA ASP A 71 9.72 -8.07 7.89
C ASP A 71 8.44 -7.63 7.17
N TYR A 72 7.57 -6.86 7.84
CA TYR A 72 6.41 -6.26 7.21
C TYR A 72 6.80 -5.35 6.04
N LEU A 73 7.76 -4.43 6.25
CA LEU A 73 8.25 -3.54 5.20
C LEU A 73 8.88 -4.31 4.04
N GLN A 74 9.58 -5.41 4.33
CA GLN A 74 10.13 -6.30 3.30
C GLN A 74 9.02 -6.99 2.50
N GLN A 75 7.97 -7.49 3.16
CA GLN A 75 6.82 -8.11 2.50
C GLN A 75 6.10 -7.12 1.59
N VAL A 76 5.83 -5.91 2.07
CA VAL A 76 5.17 -4.84 1.29
C VAL A 76 6.02 -4.43 0.09
N ALA A 77 7.35 -4.33 0.26
CA ALA A 77 8.26 -3.99 -0.84
C ALA A 77 8.36 -5.07 -1.93
N LEU A 78 8.02 -6.32 -1.61
CA LEU A 78 8.01 -7.46 -2.54
C LEU A 78 6.64 -7.68 -3.20
N PHE A 79 5.58 -7.03 -2.71
CA PHE A 79 4.23 -7.21 -3.22
C PHE A 79 4.12 -6.65 -4.65
N SER A 80 3.66 -7.49 -5.60
CA SER A 80 3.52 -7.11 -7.00
C SER A 80 2.04 -7.03 -7.43
N ASP A 81 1.76 -6.33 -8.54
CA ASP A 81 0.40 -6.25 -9.12
C ASP A 81 -0.18 -7.63 -9.47
N VAL A 82 0.68 -8.63 -9.71
CA VAL A 82 0.26 -10.02 -9.96
C VAL A 82 -0.28 -10.67 -8.67
N ASP A 83 0.31 -10.36 -7.52
CA ASP A 83 -0.12 -10.90 -6.22
C ASP A 83 -1.47 -10.33 -5.78
N ALA A 84 -1.84 -9.15 -6.29
CA ALA A 84 -3.16 -8.54 -6.09
C ALA A 84 -4.25 -9.17 -6.97
N TYR A 85 -3.90 -9.99 -7.96
CA TYR A 85 -4.86 -10.56 -8.89
C TYR A 85 -5.58 -11.76 -8.29
N ASP A 86 -6.80 -11.53 -7.82
CA ASP A 86 -7.70 -12.58 -7.37
C ASP A 86 -8.48 -13.18 -8.55
N THR A 87 -8.09 -14.40 -8.95
CA THR A 87 -8.77 -15.18 -10.00
C THR A 87 -10.21 -15.56 -9.65
N ALA A 88 -10.59 -15.54 -8.36
CA ALA A 88 -11.93 -15.90 -7.89
C ALA A 88 -12.88 -14.71 -7.79
N ALA A 89 -12.38 -13.48 -7.92
CA ALA A 89 -13.21 -12.30 -7.90
C ALA A 89 -14.01 -12.15 -9.20
N ASP A 90 -15.33 -11.94 -9.09
CA ASP A 90 -16.23 -11.73 -10.23
C ASP A 90 -16.05 -10.32 -10.84
N ARG A 91 -14.96 -10.15 -11.60
CA ARG A 91 -14.59 -8.90 -12.26
C ARG A 91 -13.78 -9.13 -13.53
N VAL A 92 -13.81 -8.16 -14.43
CA VAL A 92 -12.96 -8.15 -15.63
C VAL A 92 -11.54 -7.70 -15.25
N ALA A 93 -10.54 -8.49 -15.63
CA ALA A 93 -9.13 -8.14 -15.45
C ALA A 93 -8.67 -7.18 -16.56
N LEU A 94 -8.30 -5.95 -16.20
CA LEU A 94 -7.56 -5.03 -17.08
C LEU A 94 -6.08 -5.06 -16.66
N ILE A 95 -5.25 -5.73 -17.45
CA ILE A 95 -3.83 -5.93 -17.17
C ILE A 95 -2.99 -5.65 -18.42
N THR A 96 -1.70 -5.38 -18.21
CA THR A 96 -0.76 -5.25 -19.33
C THR A 96 -0.40 -6.62 -19.89
N LEU A 97 0.07 -6.67 -21.15
CA LEU A 97 0.52 -7.93 -21.77
C LEU A 97 1.67 -8.59 -20.98
N HIS A 98 2.52 -7.79 -20.33
CA HIS A 98 3.61 -8.29 -19.49
C HIS A 98 3.07 -8.99 -18.23
N THR A 99 2.09 -8.38 -17.56
CA THR A 99 1.44 -8.92 -16.35
C THR A 99 0.64 -10.19 -16.66
N ALA A 100 0.15 -10.35 -17.90
CA ALA A 100 -0.57 -11.55 -18.33
C ALA A 100 0.30 -12.81 -18.44
N LYS A 101 1.63 -12.69 -18.36
CA LYS A 101 2.55 -13.82 -18.52
C LYS A 101 2.33 -14.88 -17.44
N GLY A 102 1.97 -16.10 -17.87
CA GLY A 102 1.74 -17.24 -16.98
C GLY A 102 0.32 -17.32 -16.40
N LEU A 103 -0.58 -16.40 -16.80
CA LEU A 103 -2.00 -16.47 -16.52
C LEU A 103 -2.76 -17.09 -17.70
N GLU A 104 -3.86 -17.78 -17.40
CA GLU A 104 -4.77 -18.36 -18.38
C GLU A 104 -6.19 -17.84 -18.13
N PHE A 105 -6.90 -17.51 -19.21
CA PHE A 105 -8.27 -16.99 -19.14
C PHE A 105 -9.12 -17.68 -20.21
N GLU A 106 -10.39 -17.95 -19.90
CA GLU A 106 -11.32 -18.53 -20.88
C GLU A 106 -11.60 -17.58 -22.05
N ASN A 107 -11.67 -16.27 -21.78
CA ASN A 107 -11.91 -15.23 -22.77
C ASN A 107 -10.88 -14.12 -22.62
N VAL A 108 -10.21 -13.73 -23.71
CA VAL A 108 -9.18 -12.69 -23.73
C VAL A 108 -9.50 -11.67 -24.83
N PHE A 109 -9.46 -10.39 -24.47
CA PHE A 109 -9.55 -9.28 -25.41
C PHE A 109 -8.23 -8.51 -25.39
N ILE A 110 -7.53 -8.49 -26.53
CA ILE A 110 -6.32 -7.67 -26.71
C ILE A 110 -6.73 -6.40 -27.46
N VAL A 111 -6.37 -5.24 -26.91
CA VAL A 111 -6.64 -3.93 -27.49
C VAL A 111 -5.32 -3.23 -27.86
N GLY A 112 -5.37 -2.29 -28.79
CA GLY A 112 -4.17 -1.54 -29.22
C GLY A 112 -3.19 -2.37 -30.05
N LEU A 113 -3.70 -3.26 -30.91
CA LEU A 113 -2.86 -3.99 -31.87
C LEU A 113 -2.54 -3.09 -33.07
N GLU A 114 -1.64 -2.13 -32.87
CA GLU A 114 -1.27 -1.09 -33.82
C GLU A 114 0.27 -1.04 -33.98
N ASP A 115 0.74 -0.71 -35.19
CA ASP A 115 2.16 -0.59 -35.52
C ASP A 115 2.84 0.48 -34.64
N GLY A 116 3.88 0.09 -33.90
CA GLY A 116 4.57 0.95 -32.92
C GLY A 116 4.03 0.87 -31.49
N LEU A 117 2.96 0.10 -31.25
CA LEU A 117 2.52 -0.32 -29.91
C LEU A 117 2.69 -1.85 -29.73
N LEU A 118 2.29 -2.65 -30.72
CA LEU A 118 2.38 -4.11 -30.70
C LEU A 118 2.24 -4.78 -32.10
N PRO A 119 3.34 -5.25 -32.71
CA PRO A 119 4.68 -4.67 -32.58
C PRO A 119 4.71 -3.22 -33.07
#